data_AF-A0A9P1F600-F1
#
_entry.id   AF-A0A9P1F600-F1
#
_cell.length_a   1.000
_cell.length_b   1.000
_cell.length_c   1.000
_cell.angle_alpha   90.00
_cell.angle_beta   90.00
_cell.angle_gamma   90.00
#
_symmetry.space_group_name_H-M   'P 1'
#
loop_
_entity.id
_entity.type
_entity.pdbx_description
1 polymer ?
#
loop_
_entity_poly.entity_id
_entity_poly.type
_entity_poly.pdbx_seq_one_letter_code
_entity_poly.pdbx_strand_id
1 'polypeptide(L)'
;MASETNSTSADRRVCRGTDYLARNAFTFCRTVKETFSDNVYRQFLSIMDNFLHENAASGELVKRVVQLFYDSHDLLMLFEGMFPEGNTISVRADGLYVFDSVGRATQVIPREGAMYPEETEEKENVTP
;
A
#
# COMPACT_ATOMS: atom_id res chain seq x y z
N MET A 1 10.32 -25.09 -55.53
CA MET A 1 11.60 -25.59 -54.97
C MET A 1 12.49 -24.35 -54.83
N ALA A 2 12.93 -23.85 -53.68
CA ALA A 2 13.08 -24.31 -52.28
C ALA A 2 12.40 -23.27 -51.34
N SER A 3 11.69 -23.63 -50.27
CA SER A 3 12.11 -24.18 -48.96
C SER A 3 12.86 -23.19 -48.06
N GLU A 4 12.53 -23.28 -46.76
CA GLU A 4 13.10 -22.66 -45.54
C GLU A 4 12.43 -21.34 -45.11
N THR A 5 11.43 -21.34 -44.23
CA THR A 5 11.43 -21.63 -42.77
C THR A 5 12.45 -20.82 -41.97
N ASN A 6 11.99 -19.77 -41.28
CA ASN A 6 12.33 -19.67 -39.86
C ASN A 6 11.23 -18.96 -39.07
N SER A 7 10.79 -19.65 -38.02
CA SER A 7 9.99 -19.11 -36.93
C SER A 7 10.87 -18.12 -36.16
N THR A 8 10.51 -16.85 -36.11
CA THR A 8 11.13 -15.87 -35.21
C THR A 8 10.09 -14.79 -34.99
N SER A 9 9.64 -14.48 -33.79
CA SER A 9 9.85 -15.02 -32.46
C SER A 9 8.74 -14.36 -31.66
N ALA A 10 8.23 -15.04 -30.64
CA ALA A 10 7.12 -14.59 -29.84
C ALA A 10 7.34 -13.16 -29.29
N ASP A 11 6.69 -12.17 -29.88
CA ASP A 11 6.33 -10.94 -29.16
C ASP A 11 5.10 -11.26 -28.30
N ARG A 12 5.31 -12.17 -27.35
CA ARG A 12 4.50 -12.31 -26.14
C ARG A 12 5.36 -11.88 -24.97
N ARG A 13 5.83 -10.64 -24.99
CA ARG A 13 6.18 -9.94 -23.75
C ARG A 13 4.93 -9.23 -23.22
N VAL A 14 3.86 -9.99 -23.01
CA VAL A 14 2.95 -9.64 -21.91
C VAL A 14 3.67 -10.14 -20.67
N CYS A 15 4.24 -9.19 -19.94
CA CYS A 15 5.02 -9.38 -18.74
C CYS A 15 4.34 -10.40 -17.81
N ARG A 16 4.95 -11.57 -17.63
CA ARG A 16 4.53 -12.60 -16.66
C ARG A 16 4.46 -12.09 -15.20
N GLY A 17 4.79 -10.82 -14.93
CA GLY A 17 4.67 -10.18 -13.62
C GLY A 17 3.27 -9.67 -13.26
N THR A 18 2.39 -9.40 -14.23
CA THR A 18 1.05 -8.83 -13.92
C THR A 18 0.05 -9.89 -13.45
N ASP A 19 0.23 -11.15 -13.84
CA ASP A 19 -0.63 -12.27 -13.42
C ASP A 19 -0.41 -12.65 -11.94
N TYR A 20 0.84 -12.55 -11.47
CA TYR A 20 1.20 -12.81 -10.08
C TYR A 20 0.59 -11.76 -9.13
N LEU A 21 0.57 -10.50 -9.55
CA LEU A 21 -0.06 -9.41 -8.81
C LEU A 21 -1.58 -9.55 -8.76
N ALA A 22 -2.21 -9.90 -9.87
CA ALA A 22 -3.66 -10.11 -9.94
C ALA A 22 -4.12 -11.29 -9.06
N ARG A 23 -3.37 -12.39 -9.08
CA ARG A 23 -3.64 -13.56 -8.24
C ARG A 23 -3.48 -13.23 -6.75
N ASN A 24 -2.44 -12.49 -6.38
CA ASN A 24 -2.19 -12.11 -5.00
C ASN A 24 -3.23 -11.10 -4.49
N ALA A 25 -3.67 -10.17 -5.33
CA ALA A 25 -4.71 -9.20 -4.99
C ALA A 25 -6.05 -9.86 -4.64
N PHE A 26 -6.47 -10.91 -5.38
CA PHE A 26 -7.70 -11.63 -5.05
C PHE A 26 -7.63 -12.33 -3.68
N THR A 27 -6.50 -12.98 -3.40
CA THR A 27 -6.27 -13.60 -2.09
C THR A 27 -6.27 -12.56 -0.97
N PHE A 28 -5.62 -11.41 -1.16
CA PHE A 28 -5.60 -10.31 -0.20
C PHE A 28 -7.01 -9.81 0.11
N CYS A 29 -7.83 -9.53 -0.92
CA CYS A 29 -9.22 -9.11 -0.74
C CYS A 29 -10.04 -10.15 0.05
N ARG A 30 -9.80 -11.44 -0.19
CA ARG A 30 -10.48 -12.52 0.54
C ARG A 30 -10.08 -12.52 2.01
N THR A 31 -8.79 -12.41 2.30
CA THR A 31 -8.28 -12.34 3.68
C THR A 31 -8.84 -11.13 4.42
N VAL A 32 -8.84 -9.93 3.81
CA VAL A 32 -9.47 -8.73 4.41
C VAL A 32 -10.93 -9.00 4.78
N LYS A 33 -11.68 -9.66 3.89
CA LYS A 33 -13.09 -9.97 4.11
C LYS A 33 -13.32 -11.03 5.19
N GLU A 34 -12.41 -11.99 5.34
CA GLU A 34 -12.48 -13.05 6.36
C GLU A 34 -12.03 -12.56 7.74
N THR A 35 -11.07 -11.63 7.79
CA THR A 35 -10.48 -11.12 9.03
C THR A 35 -11.24 -9.91 9.59
N PHE A 36 -11.83 -9.06 8.74
CA PHE A 36 -12.49 -7.83 9.17
C PHE A 36 -14.01 -7.85 8.96
N SER A 37 -14.70 -6.94 9.67
CA SER A 37 -16.13 -6.71 9.48
C SER A 37 -16.46 -6.11 8.11
N ASP A 38 -17.71 -6.28 7.67
CA ASP A 38 -18.21 -5.73 6.40
C ASP A 38 -17.99 -4.21 6.26
N ASN A 39 -17.96 -3.47 7.38
CA ASN A 39 -17.73 -2.03 7.39
C ASN A 39 -16.31 -1.66 6.92
N VAL A 40 -15.30 -2.39 7.42
CA VAL A 40 -13.90 -2.17 7.04
C VAL A 40 -13.68 -2.62 5.60
N TYR A 41 -14.26 -3.76 5.21
CA TYR A 41 -14.20 -4.24 3.83
C TYR A 41 -14.80 -3.21 2.85
N ARG A 42 -15.93 -2.58 3.20
CA ARG A 42 -16.52 -1.49 2.39
C ARG A 42 -15.62 -0.26 2.29
N GLN A 43 -14.94 0.14 3.37
CA GLN A 43 -13.97 1.23 3.32
C GLN A 43 -12.77 0.88 2.43
N PHE A 44 -12.26 -0.35 2.53
CA PHE A 44 -11.20 -0.85 1.65
C PHE A 44 -11.61 -0.78 0.18
N LEU A 45 -12.84 -1.21 -0.15
CA LEU A 45 -13.36 -1.11 -1.52
C LEU A 45 -13.44 0.33 -2.02
N SER A 46 -13.81 1.29 -1.16
CA SER A 46 -13.81 2.72 -1.55
C SER A 46 -12.41 3.24 -1.85
N ILE A 47 -11.39 2.79 -1.13
CA ILE A 47 -10.00 3.15 -1.39
C ILE A 47 -9.53 2.55 -2.73
N MET A 48 -9.88 1.28 -2.98
CA MET A 48 -9.60 0.61 -4.25
C MET A 48 -10.28 1.27 -5.45
N ASP A 49 -11.53 1.71 -5.27
CA ASP A 49 -12.31 2.38 -6.32
C ASP A 49 -11.72 3.76 -6.67
N ASN A 50 -11.30 4.53 -5.65
CA ASN A 50 -10.59 5.80 -5.87
C ASN A 50 -9.27 5.60 -6.63
N PHE A 51 -8.55 4.51 -6.37
CA PHE A 51 -7.33 4.20 -7.12
C PHE A 51 -7.61 3.96 -8.62
N LEU A 52 -8.72 3.29 -8.94
CA LEU A 52 -9.14 3.06 -10.33
C LEU A 52 -9.64 4.34 -11.02
N HIS A 53 -10.34 5.21 -10.30
CA HIS A 53 -10.91 6.44 -10.84
C HIS A 53 -9.90 7.58 -10.97
N GLU A 54 -9.11 7.84 -9.94
CA GLU A 54 -8.20 8.99 -9.88
C GLU A 54 -6.80 8.68 -10.43
N ASN A 55 -6.53 7.42 -10.83
CA ASN A 55 -5.16 6.94 -11.13
C ASN A 55 -4.17 7.38 -10.04
N ALA A 56 -4.61 7.31 -8.79
CA ALA A 56 -3.83 7.80 -7.67
C ALA A 56 -2.47 7.11 -7.64
N ALA A 57 -1.40 7.89 -7.41
CA ALA A 57 -0.06 7.33 -7.29
C ALA A 57 -0.03 6.30 -6.14
N SER A 58 0.81 5.26 -6.29
CA SER A 58 0.92 4.15 -5.32
C SER A 58 1.06 4.59 -3.86
N GLY A 59 1.64 5.78 -3.60
CA GLY A 59 1.76 6.34 -2.25
C GLY A 59 0.43 6.67 -1.56
N GLU A 60 -0.55 7.24 -2.27
CA GLU A 60 -1.85 7.58 -1.66
C GLU A 60 -2.69 6.33 -1.39
N LEU A 61 -2.61 5.33 -2.29
CA LEU A 61 -3.22 4.01 -2.05
C LEU A 61 -2.61 3.37 -0.79
N VAL A 62 -1.29 3.29 -0.71
CA VAL A 62 -0.58 2.70 0.43
C VAL A 62 -0.95 3.42 1.72
N LYS A 63 -0.95 4.76 1.72
CA LYS A 63 -1.32 5.56 2.88
C LYS A 63 -2.68 5.19 3.44
N ARG A 64 -3.72 5.14 2.60
CA ARG A 64 -5.08 4.83 3.06
C ARG A 64 -5.25 3.37 3.48
N VAL A 65 -4.58 2.44 2.81
CA VAL A 65 -4.58 1.02 3.18
C VAL A 65 -3.90 0.81 4.54
N VAL A 66 -2.76 1.46 4.77
CA VAL A 66 -2.03 1.45 6.03
C VAL A 66 -2.84 2.05 7.17
N GLN A 67 -3.54 3.15 6.93
CA GLN A 67 -4.44 3.74 7.92
C GLN A 67 -5.60 2.80 8.27
N LEU A 68 -6.18 2.12 7.26
CA LEU A 68 -7.29 1.19 7.47
C LEU A 68 -6.87 -0.06 8.25
N PHE A 69 -5.66 -0.56 8.01
CA PHE A 69 -5.11 -1.77 8.64
C PHE A 69 -4.02 -1.47 9.68
N TYR A 70 -4.04 -0.29 10.30
CA TYR A 70 -3.01 0.15 11.24
C TYR A 70 -2.82 -0.83 12.41
N ASP A 71 -3.92 -1.41 12.88
CA ASP A 71 -3.96 -2.38 13.99
C ASP A 71 -3.59 -3.81 13.55
N SER A 72 -3.25 -4.02 12.27
CA SER A 72 -3.05 -5.36 11.69
C SER A 72 -1.83 -5.39 10.77
N HIS A 73 -0.67 -5.62 11.41
CA HIS A 73 0.62 -5.67 10.73
C HIS A 73 0.71 -6.78 9.68
N ASP A 74 0.12 -7.96 9.94
CA ASP A 74 0.16 -9.10 9.01
C ASP A 74 -0.40 -8.77 7.63
N LEU A 75 -1.50 -8.01 7.57
CA LEU A 75 -2.09 -7.60 6.30
C LEU A 75 -1.20 -6.60 5.56
N LEU A 76 -0.56 -5.69 6.29
CA LEU A 76 0.33 -4.70 5.68
C LEU A 76 1.62 -5.33 5.15
N MET A 77 2.15 -6.37 5.80
CA MET A 77 3.25 -7.17 5.26
C MET A 77 2.85 -7.92 3.99
N LEU A 78 1.65 -8.53 3.97
CA LEU A 78 1.12 -9.16 2.76
C LEU A 78 0.96 -8.15 1.62
N PHE A 79 0.56 -6.92 1.96
CA PHE A 79 0.39 -5.83 1.00
C PHE A 79 1.73 -5.34 0.43
N GLU A 80 2.78 -5.23 1.24
CA GLU A 80 4.14 -4.93 0.79
C GLU A 80 4.63 -5.93 -0.27
N GLY A 81 4.41 -7.24 -0.03
CA GLY A 81 4.77 -8.30 -0.97
C GLY A 81 4.00 -8.29 -2.30
N MET A 82 2.99 -7.43 -2.44
CA MET A 82 2.28 -7.19 -3.69
C MET A 82 2.89 -6.07 -4.54
N PHE A 83 4.02 -5.46 -4.17
CA PHE A 83 4.67 -4.46 -5.04
C PHE A 83 5.93 -5.04 -5.70
N PRO A 84 6.04 -5.00 -7.03
CA PRO A 84 7.27 -5.37 -7.72
C PRO A 84 8.31 -4.26 -7.50
N GLU A 85 9.30 -4.57 -6.66
CA GLU A 85 10.56 -3.86 -6.42
C GLU A 85 10.47 -2.37 -5.99
N GLY A 86 11.01 -2.09 -4.80
CA GLY A 86 11.33 -0.73 -4.36
C GLY A 86 10.29 -0.03 -3.50
N ASN A 87 9.23 -0.71 -3.08
CA ASN A 87 8.20 -0.18 -2.18
C ASN A 87 8.19 -1.00 -0.89
N THR A 88 8.53 -0.38 0.23
CA THR A 88 8.61 -1.05 1.53
C THR A 88 7.75 -0.33 2.55
N ILE A 89 7.00 -1.10 3.34
CA ILE A 89 6.21 -0.59 4.46
C ILE A 89 6.89 -1.08 5.73
N SER A 90 7.29 -0.16 6.60
CA SER A 90 7.97 -0.46 7.86
C SER A 90 7.32 0.27 9.02
N VAL A 91 7.38 -0.32 10.22
CA VAL A 91 6.91 0.31 11.45
C VAL A 91 8.10 0.97 12.15
N ARG A 92 7.92 2.22 12.57
CA ARG A 92 8.89 2.96 13.38
C ARG A 92 8.77 2.64 14.87
N ALA A 93 9.80 3.00 15.64
CA ALA A 93 9.82 2.86 17.09
C ALA A 93 8.73 3.69 17.80
N ASP A 94 8.28 4.78 17.19
CA ASP A 94 7.15 5.62 17.62
C ASP A 94 5.77 4.99 17.30
N GLY A 95 5.75 3.78 16.72
CA GLY A 95 4.53 3.07 16.37
C GLY A 95 3.87 3.57 15.10
N LEU A 96 4.46 4.52 14.36
CA LEU A 96 3.97 5.00 13.07
C LEU A 96 4.41 4.08 11.93
N TYR A 97 3.58 3.98 10.90
CA TYR A 97 3.96 3.29 9.67
C TYR A 97 4.68 4.23 8.73
N VAL A 98 5.63 3.70 8.00
CA VAL A 98 6.47 4.41 7.05
C VAL A 98 6.45 3.67 5.74
N PHE A 99 6.22 4.41 4.67
CA PHE A 99 6.29 3.92 3.30
C PHE A 99 7.51 4.51 2.60
N ASP A 100 8.44 3.64 2.23
CA ASP A 100 9.59 3.97 1.39
C ASP A 100 9.30 3.55 -0.05
N SER A 101 9.54 4.45 -1.00
CA SER A 101 9.48 4.13 -2.43
C SER A 101 10.74 4.59 -3.13
N VAL A 102 11.34 3.73 -3.96
CA VAL A 102 12.60 3.99 -4.66
C VAL A 102 12.45 5.25 -5.53
N GLY A 103 13.31 6.24 -5.28
CA GLY A 103 13.32 7.50 -6.01
C GLY A 103 12.33 8.56 -5.50
N ARG A 104 11.64 8.33 -4.37
CA ARG A 104 10.86 9.37 -3.66
C ARG A 104 11.26 9.45 -2.20
N ALA A 105 10.83 10.52 -1.55
CA ALA A 105 11.00 10.69 -0.12
C ALA A 105 10.15 9.68 0.66
N THR A 106 10.73 9.14 1.73
CA THR A 106 10.06 8.33 2.75
C THR A 106 8.83 9.05 3.29
N GLN A 107 7.66 8.41 3.22
CA GLN A 107 6.39 8.97 3.68
C GLN A 107 5.97 8.34 5.01
N VAL A 108 5.92 9.13 6.08
CA VAL A 108 5.37 8.70 7.37
C VAL A 108 3.85 8.79 7.32
N ILE A 109 3.17 7.72 7.69
CA ILE A 109 1.71 7.59 7.67
C ILE A 109 1.20 7.67 9.11
N PRO A 110 0.61 8.80 9.52
CA PRO A 110 0.05 8.96 10.86
C PRO A 110 -1.22 8.11 11.02
N ARG A 111 -1.42 7.57 12.23
CA ARG A 111 -2.70 6.94 12.61
C ARG A 111 -3.79 8.01 12.56
N GLU A 112 -4.71 7.92 11.61
CA GLU A 112 -5.87 8.81 11.61
C GLU A 112 -6.69 8.54 12.89
N GLY A 113 -6.87 9.56 13.73
CA GLY A 113 -7.47 9.44 15.05
C GLY A 113 -6.49 9.38 16.23
N ALA A 114 -5.17 9.37 16.00
CA ALA A 114 -4.24 9.85 17.03
C ALA A 114 -4.40 11.37 17.09
N MET A 115 -5.32 11.81 17.95
CA MET A 115 -5.24 13.10 18.63
C MET A 115 -3.77 13.29 19.00
N TYR A 116 -3.07 14.20 18.30
CA TYR A 116 -1.87 14.79 18.87
C TYR A 116 -2.28 15.19 20.29
N PRO A 117 -1.51 14.91 21.36
CA PRO A 117 -1.62 15.81 22.47
C PRO A 117 -1.43 17.19 21.84
N GLU A 118 -2.46 18.04 21.91
CA GLU A 118 -2.20 19.47 21.80
C GLU A 118 -0.97 19.67 22.67
N GLU A 119 0.12 20.16 22.07
CA GLU A 119 1.13 20.85 22.83
C GLU A 119 0.34 21.92 23.57
N THR A 120 -0.06 21.59 24.79
CA THR A 120 -0.60 22.53 25.74
C THR A 120 0.60 23.38 26.04
N GLU A 121 0.66 24.47 25.28
CA GLU A 121 1.35 25.70 25.48
C GLU A 121 1.66 25.86 26.97
N GLU A 122 2.79 25.32 27.42
CA GLU A 122 3.28 25.52 28.78
C GLU A 122 3.85 26.93 28.80
N LYS A 123 2.92 27.86 29.02
CA LYS A 123 3.17 29.22 29.49
C LYS A 123 3.84 29.13 30.86
N GLU A 124 5.12 28.81 30.91
CA GLU A 124 5.90 29.07 32.11
C GLU A 124 7.35 29.39 31.74
N ASN A 125 7.59 30.66 31.45
CA ASN A 125 8.78 31.28 32.02
C ASN A 125 8.49 32.75 32.36
N VAL A 126 7.83 32.91 33.51
CA VAL A 126 8.03 34.07 34.35
C VAL A 126 9.45 33.97 34.89
N THR A 127 10.37 34.74 34.33
CA THR A 127 11.64 35.04 35.00
C THR A 127 11.51 36.45 35.61
N PRO A 128 11.90 36.65 36.88
CA PRO A 128 11.56 37.83 37.70
C PRO A 128 12.08 39.17 37.19
#